data_AF-A0A7S2I7W4-F1
#
_entry.id   AF-A0A7S2I7W4-F1
#
_cell.length_a   1.000
_cell.length_b   1.000
_cell.length_c   1.000
_cell.angle_alpha   90.00
_cell.angle_beta   90.00
_cell.angle_gamma   90.00
#
_symmetry.space_group_name_H-M   'P 1'
#
loop_
_entity.id
_entity.type
_entity.pdbx_description
1 polymer ?
#
loop_
_entity_poly.entity_id
_entity_poly.type
_entity_poly.pdbx_seq_one_letter_code
_entity_poly.pdbx_strand_id
1 'polypeptide(L)'
;GDESEGFNLDVLWARLLSFHQSGFLLTASIGGKGEGSAAAEVMGLLSEHAYSLLQVRMLNDRSDRRGNAVRLCQLRNPWGKLSWRGAWSEGSPLWTERTRAALQPRREAGVFWMAWEDVCR
;
A
#
# COMPACT_ATOMS: atom_id res chain seq x y z
N GLY A 1 14.92 25.40 -18.18
CA GLY A 1 13.69 25.59 -17.40
C GLY A 1 12.78 24.48 -17.81
N ASP A 2 12.77 23.41 -17.04
CA ASP A 2 11.90 22.26 -17.23
C ASP A 2 11.76 21.62 -15.85
N GLU A 3 10.96 22.28 -15.00
CA GLU A 3 10.45 21.63 -13.80
C GLU A 3 9.32 20.73 -14.29
N SER A 4 9.65 19.49 -14.61
CA SER A 4 8.63 18.44 -14.69
C SER A 4 7.85 18.50 -13.37
N GLU A 5 6.53 18.71 -13.44
CA GLU A 5 5.63 18.62 -12.29
C GLU A 5 5.67 17.18 -11.74
N GLY A 6 6.72 16.86 -10.99
CA GLY A 6 6.88 15.59 -10.31
C GLY A 6 5.81 15.51 -9.23
N PHE A 7 5.03 14.43 -9.26
CA PHE A 7 4.04 14.13 -8.22
C PHE A 7 4.67 14.20 -6.83
N ASN A 8 4.24 15.18 -6.02
CA ASN A 8 4.68 15.29 -4.64
C ASN A 8 3.97 14.23 -3.78
N LEU A 9 4.67 13.13 -3.51
CA LEU A 9 4.15 11.99 -2.74
C LEU A 9 3.76 12.35 -1.30
N ASP A 10 4.36 13.40 -0.72
CA ASP A 10 3.99 13.88 0.62
C ASP A 10 2.64 14.59 0.60
N VAL A 11 2.40 15.42 -0.41
CA VAL A 11 1.10 16.11 -0.57
C VAL A 11 0.00 15.09 -0.86
N LEU A 12 0.26 14.08 -1.71
CA LEU A 12 -0.70 13.02 -1.99
C LEU A 12 -1.00 12.18 -0.74
N TRP A 13 0.04 11.83 0.03
CA TRP A 13 -0.15 11.14 1.31
C TRP A 13 -1.02 11.94 2.26
N ALA A 14 -0.75 13.24 2.43
CA ALA A 14 -1.53 14.10 3.31
C ALA A 14 -3.00 14.17 2.88
N ARG A 15 -3.27 14.28 1.57
CA ARG A 15 -4.63 14.24 1.02
C ARG A 15 -5.32 12.90 1.27
N LEU A 16 -4.64 11.80 0.99
CA LEU A 16 -5.16 10.45 1.21
C LEU A 16 -5.53 10.22 2.67
N LEU A 17 -4.64 10.61 3.59
CA LEU A 17 -4.87 10.52 5.03
C LEU A 17 -6.07 11.36 5.46
N SER A 18 -6.18 12.60 4.97
CA SER A 18 -7.30 13.50 5.26
C SER A 18 -8.63 12.93 4.79
N PHE A 19 -8.70 12.40 3.56
CA PHE A 19 -9.90 11.77 3.03
C PHE A 19 -10.28 10.50 3.80
N HIS A 20 -9.30 9.66 4.16
CA HIS A 20 -9.54 8.47 4.98
C HIS A 20 -10.12 8.83 6.35
N GLN A 21 -9.52 9.81 7.04
CA GLN A 21 -9.98 10.28 8.36
C GLN A 21 -11.37 10.94 8.30
N SER A 22 -11.69 11.57 7.18
CA SER A 22 -13.01 12.17 6.94
C SER A 22 -14.09 11.14 6.54
N GLY A 23 -13.74 9.85 6.45
CA GLY A 23 -14.68 8.76 6.17
C GLY A 23 -15.01 8.55 4.69
N PHE A 24 -14.22 9.11 3.77
CA PHE A 24 -14.43 8.89 2.34
C PHE A 24 -14.10 7.44 1.94
N LEU A 25 -14.83 6.92 0.95
CA LEU A 25 -14.47 5.68 0.29
C LEU A 25 -13.29 5.93 -0.66
N LEU A 26 -12.24 5.13 -0.51
CA LEU A 26 -11.02 5.23 -1.29
C LEU A 26 -10.75 3.90 -2.01
N THR A 27 -10.32 3.99 -3.26
CA THR A 27 -9.98 2.83 -4.10
C THR A 27 -8.68 3.07 -4.84
N ALA A 28 -7.94 2.00 -5.12
CA ALA A 28 -6.76 2.03 -5.97
C ALA A 28 -6.93 1.02 -7.12
N SER A 29 -6.31 1.28 -8.25
CA SER A 29 -6.31 0.36 -9.39
C SER A 29 -4.99 0.43 -10.11
N ILE A 30 -4.57 -0.69 -10.69
CA ILE A 30 -3.35 -0.75 -11.50
C ILE A 30 -3.74 -0.45 -12.95
N GLY A 31 -3.23 0.67 -13.46
CA GLY A 31 -3.46 1.10 -14.83
C GLY A 31 -2.42 0.53 -15.81
N GLY A 32 -2.86 0.27 -17.05
CA GLY A 32 -1.97 -0.02 -18.17
C GLY A 32 -2.05 -1.45 -18.71
N LYS A 33 -1.60 -1.61 -19.96
CA LYS A 33 -1.37 -2.89 -20.64
C LYS A 33 0.13 -3.05 -20.89
N GLY A 34 0.63 -4.28 -20.99
CA GLY A 34 2.04 -4.56 -21.27
C GLY A 34 2.87 -4.87 -20.01
N GLU A 35 4.13 -4.44 -19.97
CA GLU A 35 5.12 -4.85 -18.96
C GLU A 35 4.72 -4.54 -17.51
N GLY A 36 4.02 -3.42 -17.27
CA GLY A 36 3.50 -3.06 -15.94
C GLY A 36 2.47 -4.04 -15.39
N SER A 37 1.66 -4.67 -16.25
CA SER A 37 0.73 -5.74 -15.86
C SER A 37 1.49 -6.98 -15.41
N ALA A 38 2.50 -7.39 -16.18
CA ALA A 38 3.29 -8.57 -15.86
C ALA A 38 4.06 -8.39 -14.54
N ALA A 39 4.64 -7.21 -14.30
CA ALA A 39 5.31 -6.90 -13.05
C ALA A 39 4.35 -6.93 -11.85
N ALA A 40 3.15 -6.36 -12.00
CA ALA A 40 2.10 -6.41 -10.97
C ALA A 40 1.71 -7.85 -10.64
N GLU A 41 1.51 -8.69 -11.66
CA GLU A 41 1.15 -10.11 -11.50
C GLU A 41 2.24 -10.90 -10.77
N VAL A 42 3.51 -10.68 -11.10
CA VAL A 42 4.65 -11.28 -10.37
C VAL A 42 4.64 -10.89 -8.89
N MET A 43 4.23 -9.65 -8.58
CA MET A 43 4.09 -9.15 -7.21
C MET A 43 2.79 -9.59 -6.52
N GLY A 44 1.94 -10.38 -7.20
CA GLY A 44 0.68 -10.91 -6.67
C GLY A 44 -0.47 -9.91 -6.75
N LEU A 45 -0.43 -8.97 -7.68
CA LEU A 45 -1.50 -8.01 -7.95
C LEU A 45 -2.16 -8.27 -9.30
N LEU A 46 -3.39 -7.78 -9.48
CA LEU A 46 -4.17 -7.89 -10.71
C LEU A 46 -4.23 -6.52 -11.37
N SER A 47 -3.85 -6.48 -12.65
CA SER A 47 -4.10 -5.34 -13.53
C SER A 47 -5.57 -5.21 -13.86
N GLU A 48 -5.98 -4.01 -14.31
CA GLU A 48 -7.36 -3.70 -14.71
C GLU A 48 -8.40 -4.05 -13.62
N HIS A 49 -7.98 -4.00 -12.35
CA HIS A 49 -8.80 -4.35 -11.19
C HIS A 49 -8.75 -3.25 -10.12
N ALA A 50 -9.88 -3.04 -9.45
CA ALA A 50 -10.02 -2.08 -8.37
C ALA A 50 -9.90 -2.75 -6.99
N TYR A 51 -9.06 -2.18 -6.14
CA TYR A 51 -8.83 -2.55 -4.76
C TYR A 51 -9.45 -1.52 -3.84
N SER A 52 -10.15 -1.95 -2.79
CA SER A 52 -10.59 -1.02 -1.74
C SER A 52 -9.42 -0.65 -0.84
N LEU A 53 -9.26 0.63 -0.53
CA LEU A 53 -8.35 1.08 0.51
C LEU A 53 -9.10 1.13 1.84
N LEU A 54 -8.70 0.24 2.75
CA LEU A 54 -9.38 0.06 4.04
C LEU A 54 -8.80 0.95 5.13
N GLN A 55 -7.47 1.06 5.20
CA GLN A 55 -6.78 1.81 6.25
C GLN A 55 -5.57 2.56 5.68
N VAL A 56 -5.34 3.76 6.20
CA VAL A 56 -4.10 4.53 6.03
C VAL A 56 -3.45 4.66 7.40
N ARG A 57 -2.16 4.29 7.51
CA ARG A 57 -1.41 4.35 8.77
C ARG A 57 0.00 4.83 8.54
N MET A 58 0.50 5.63 9.47
CA MET A 58 1.90 6.00 9.56
C MET A 58 2.48 5.36 10.82
N LEU A 59 3.51 4.55 10.66
CA LEU A 59 4.26 3.99 11.76
C LEU A 59 5.52 4.81 12.00
N ASN A 60 5.62 5.40 13.19
CA ASN A 60 6.86 5.97 13.69
C ASN A 60 7.74 4.85 14.27
N ASP A 61 7.89 3.77 13.52
CA ASP A 61 8.77 2.67 13.89
C ASP A 61 10.08 2.83 13.12
N ARG A 62 11.20 2.87 13.83
CA ARG A 62 12.54 2.93 13.23
C ARG A 62 12.94 1.56 12.65
N SER A 63 11.96 0.75 12.26
CA SER A 63 12.12 -0.58 11.67
C SER A 63 12.58 -0.50 10.20
N ASP A 64 12.38 0.65 9.56
CA ASP A 64 13.18 1.00 8.38
C ASP A 64 14.65 1.07 8.79
N ARG A 65 15.55 0.48 7.98
CA ARG A 65 17.00 0.53 8.18
C ARG A 65 17.55 1.96 8.26
N ARG A 66 16.80 2.95 7.77
CA ARG A 66 17.15 4.38 7.82
C ARG A 66 16.48 5.14 8.98
N GLY A 67 15.63 4.48 9.77
CA GLY A 67 14.98 5.05 10.94
C GLY A 67 13.83 6.03 10.65
N ASN A 68 13.30 6.04 9.42
CA ASN A 68 12.22 6.93 9.03
C ASN A 68 10.85 6.35 9.39
N ALA A 69 9.85 7.23 9.51
CA ALA A 69 8.47 6.81 9.61
C ALA A 69 8.03 6.12 8.31
N VAL A 70 7.29 5.02 8.45
CA VAL A 70 6.80 4.22 7.31
C VAL A 70 5.32 4.50 7.08
N ARG A 71 4.97 4.80 5.84
CA ARG A 71 3.59 5.05 5.40
C ARG A 71 3.01 3.78 4.80
N LEU A 72 1.85 3.37 5.28
CA LEU A 72 1.25 2.08 4.97
C LEU A 72 -0.22 2.23 4.59
N CYS A 73 -0.61 1.47 3.56
CA CYS A 73 -1.99 1.30 3.14
C CYS A 73 -2.42 -0.15 3.36
N GLN A 74 -3.60 -0.36 3.90
CA GLN A 74 -4.26 -1.66 3.90
C GLN A 74 -5.24 -1.69 2.73
N LEU A 75 -5.03 -2.64 1.82
CA LEU A 75 -5.82 -2.81 0.61
C LEU A 75 -6.59 -4.12 0.67
N ARG A 76 -7.69 -4.20 -0.08
CA ARG A 76 -8.47 -5.42 -0.26
C ARG A 76 -8.73 -5.70 -1.72
N ASN A 77 -8.34 -6.90 -2.15
CA ASN A 77 -8.87 -7.53 -3.35
C ASN A 77 -10.25 -8.16 -3.02
N PRO A 78 -11.37 -7.67 -3.58
CA PRO A 78 -12.69 -8.23 -3.34
C PRO A 78 -12.83 -9.70 -3.78
N TRP A 79 -12.03 -10.16 -4.75
CA TRP A 79 -12.07 -11.55 -5.21
C TRP A 79 -11.31 -12.52 -4.31
N GLY A 80 -10.58 -12.03 -3.30
CA GLY A 80 -9.80 -12.87 -2.39
C GLY A 80 -8.67 -13.65 -3.06
N LYS A 81 -8.32 -13.32 -4.31
CA LYS A 81 -7.28 -13.99 -5.11
C LYS A 81 -6.00 -13.18 -5.09
N LEU A 82 -4.87 -13.90 -5.06
CA LEU A 82 -3.52 -13.34 -5.07
C LEU A 82 -3.24 -12.42 -3.86
N SER A 83 -2.10 -12.64 -3.22
CA SER A 83 -1.66 -11.85 -2.08
C SER A 83 -0.41 -11.10 -2.48
N TRP A 84 -0.35 -9.82 -2.11
CA TRP A 84 0.85 -9.00 -2.24
C TRP A 84 2.09 -9.74 -1.74
N ARG A 85 3.15 -9.74 -2.55
CA ARG A 85 4.39 -10.51 -2.29
C ARG A 85 5.58 -9.63 -1.89
N GLY A 86 5.42 -8.30 -1.86
CA GLY A 86 6.49 -7.37 -1.51
C GLY A 86 6.63 -7.09 -0.01
N ALA A 87 7.14 -5.91 0.32
CA ALA A 87 7.29 -5.46 1.70
C ALA A 87 5.93 -5.40 2.41
N TRP A 88 5.85 -5.89 3.66
CA TRP A 88 4.60 -6.00 4.42
C TRP A 88 3.58 -7.05 3.92
N SER A 89 3.97 -7.89 2.96
CA SER A 89 3.29 -9.17 2.69
C SER A 89 3.24 -10.04 3.95
N GLU A 90 2.37 -11.06 3.97
CA GLU A 90 2.14 -11.91 5.16
C GLU A 90 3.42 -12.52 5.76
N GLY A 91 4.34 -12.98 4.90
CA GLY A 91 5.63 -13.55 5.26
C GLY A 91 6.78 -12.54 5.40
N SER A 92 6.49 -11.24 5.30
CA SER A 92 7.53 -10.20 5.33
C SER A 92 8.24 -10.16 6.70
N PRO A 93 9.58 -10.06 6.73
CA PRO A 93 10.34 -9.94 7.98
C PRO A 93 10.13 -8.57 8.67
N LEU A 94 9.46 -7.61 8.01
CA LEU A 94 9.10 -6.31 8.59
C LEU A 94 8.00 -6.43 9.67
N TRP A 95 7.32 -7.58 9.71
CA TRP A 95 6.37 -7.90 10.76
C TRP A 95 7.07 -8.35 12.05
N THR A 96 7.38 -7.39 12.90
CA THR A 96 7.82 -7.62 14.28
C THR A 96 6.61 -7.70 15.22
N GLU A 97 6.82 -8.13 16.46
CA GLU A 97 5.76 -8.10 17.48
C GLU A 97 5.19 -6.68 17.66
N ARG A 98 6.07 -5.67 17.66
CA ARG A 98 5.71 -4.26 17.76
C ARG A 98 4.84 -3.80 16.58
N THR A 99 5.24 -4.09 15.34
CA THR A 99 4.48 -3.64 14.17
C THR A 99 3.16 -4.40 14.01
N ARG A 100 3.11 -5.68 14.40
CA ARG A 100 1.87 -6.45 14.47
C ARG A 100 0.91 -5.90 15.52
N ALA A 101 1.40 -5.54 16.70
CA ALA A 101 0.58 -4.91 17.74
C ALA A 101 0.02 -3.55 17.29
N ALA A 102 0.83 -2.74 16.59
CA ALA A 102 0.43 -1.43 16.11
C ALA A 102 -0.59 -1.47 14.96
N LEU A 103 -0.43 -2.41 14.02
CA LEU A 103 -1.27 -2.48 12.81
C LEU A 103 -2.42 -3.47 12.88
N GLN A 104 -2.35 -4.44 13.80
CA GLN A 104 -3.34 -5.51 13.98
C GLN A 104 -3.77 -6.12 12.62
N PRO A 105 -2.83 -6.72 11.86
CA PRO A 105 -3.10 -7.15 10.50
C PRO A 105 -4.21 -8.20 10.47
N ARG A 106 -5.18 -7.97 9.57
CA ARG A 106 -6.31 -8.86 9.36
C ARG A 106 -5.85 -10.08 8.57
N ARG A 107 -6.36 -11.27 8.91
CA ARG A 107 -6.10 -12.54 8.21
C ARG A 107 -7.19 -12.89 7.20
N GLU A 108 -7.93 -11.88 6.73
CA GLU A 108 -8.99 -12.04 5.76
C GLU A 108 -8.41 -12.23 4.34
N ALA A 109 -9.01 -13.12 3.56
CA ALA A 109 -8.56 -13.39 2.19
C ALA A 109 -8.59 -12.12 1.33
N GLY A 110 -7.48 -11.85 0.64
CA GLY A 110 -7.31 -10.68 -0.22
C GLY A 110 -7.05 -9.36 0.52
N VAL A 111 -6.97 -9.34 1.86
CA VAL A 111 -6.59 -8.15 2.62
C VAL A 111 -5.09 -8.19 2.91
N PHE A 112 -4.37 -7.11 2.57
CA PHE A 112 -2.93 -7.03 2.76
C PHE A 112 -2.48 -5.59 3.04
N TRP A 113 -1.29 -5.46 3.63
CA TRP A 113 -0.62 -4.18 3.84
C TRP A 113 0.45 -3.98 2.76
N MET A 114 0.63 -2.72 2.35
CA MET A 114 1.63 -2.32 1.36
C MET A 114 2.21 -0.95 1.75
N ALA A 115 3.49 -0.73 1.43
CA ALA A 115 4.13 0.57 1.57
C ALA A 115 3.48 1.58 0.61
N TRP A 116 3.29 2.82 1.06
CA TRP A 116 2.73 3.89 0.23
C TRP A 116 3.56 4.12 -1.04
N GLU A 117 4.87 3.99 -0.92
CA GLU A 117 5.81 4.12 -2.02
C GLU A 117 5.62 3.03 -3.08
N ASP A 118 5.23 1.82 -2.67
CA ASP A 118 4.90 0.73 -3.58
C ASP A 118 3.49 0.90 -4.19
N VAL A 119 2.55 1.57 -3.52
CA VAL A 119 1.23 1.94 -4.09
C VAL A 119 1.38 2.95 -5.23
N CYS A 120 2.36 3.84 -5.15
CA CYS A 120 2.53 4.95 -6.10
C CYS A 120 3.53 4.67 -7.23
N ARG A 121 4.08 3.46 -7.31
CA ARG A 121 4.95 3.01 -8.40
C ARG A 121 4.14 2.62 -9.62
#